data_AF-A0A6B3F5K5-F1
#
_entry.id   AF-A0A6B3F5K5-F1
#
_cell.length_a   1.000
_cell.length_b   1.000
_cell.length_c   1.000
_cell.angle_alpha   90.00
_cell.angle_beta   90.00
_cell.angle_gamma   90.00
#
_symmetry.space_group_name_H-M   'P 1'
#
loop_
_entity.id
_entity.type
_entity.pdbx_description
1 polymer ?
#
loop_
_entity_poly.entity_id
_entity_poly.type
_entity_poly.pdbx_seq_one_letter_code
_entity_poly.pdbx_strand_id
1 'polypeptide(L)' 'MAPWSKLSEVIDYVREVAPQRAYDVHDALLTDLATPVYEGQIGALGGAEHHRVKPGTRLTV' A
#
# COMPACT_ATOMS: atom_id res chain seq x y z
N MET A 1 16.75 -3.82 3.69
CA MET A 1 15.32 -3.45 3.75
C MET A 1 14.77 -3.94 5.08
N ALA A 2 13.97 -3.14 5.80
CA ALA A 2 13.29 -3.60 7.00
C ALA A 2 11.78 -3.77 6.70
N PRO A 3 11.18 -4.97 6.88
CA PRO A 3 9.74 -5.14 6.80
C PRO A 3 9.11 -4.60 8.08
N TRP A 4 8.70 -3.33 8.05
CA TRP A 4 8.21 -2.63 9.25
C TRP A 4 6.81 -3.09 9.69
N SER A 5 5.99 -3.57 8.77
CA SER A 5 4.57 -3.83 9.03
C SER A 5 4.10 -5.11 8.34
N LYS A 6 3.21 -5.84 9.02
CA LYS A 6 2.42 -6.90 8.40
C LYS A 6 1.28 -6.30 7.60
N LEU A 7 0.83 -6.99 6.56
CA LEU A 7 -0.28 -6.51 5.73
C LEU A 7 -1.56 -6.24 6.54
N SER A 8 -1.90 -7.09 7.52
CA SER A 8 -3.09 -6.89 8.36
C SER A 8 -3.03 -5.57 9.15
N GLU A 9 -1.85 -5.23 9.68
CA GLU A 9 -1.63 -4.00 10.45
C GLU A 9 -1.80 -2.76 9.56
N VAL A 10 -1.35 -2.84 8.29
CA VAL A 10 -1.57 -1.79 7.30
C VAL A 10 -3.05 -1.64 6.95
N ILE A 11 -3.77 -2.76 6.75
CA ILE A 11 -5.20 -2.73 6.44
C ILE A 11 -5.99 -2.09 7.60
N ASP A 12 -5.70 -2.48 8.84
CA ASP A 12 -6.37 -1.93 10.02
C ASP A 12 -6.08 -0.44 10.16
N TYR A 13 -4.84 -0.01 9.91
CA TYR A 13 -4.47 1.41 9.92
C TYR A 13 -5.20 2.22 8.84
N VAL A 14 -5.29 1.71 7.61
CA VAL A 14 -6.03 2.41 6.53
C VAL A 14 -7.51 2.55 6.89
N ARG A 15 -8.13 1.52 7.48
CA ARG A 15 -9.52 1.59 7.95
C ARG A 15 -9.71 2.60 9.07
N GLU A 16 -8.80 2.62 10.04
CA GLU A 16 -8.84 3.54 11.18
C GLU A 16 -8.72 4.99 10.74
N VAL A 17 -7.78 5.29 9.84
CA VAL A 17 -7.53 6.65 9.34
C VAL A 17 -8.57 7.09 8.30
N ALA A 18 -9.14 6.14 7.55
CA ALA A 18 -10.07 6.38 6.44
C ALA A 18 -9.57 7.47 5.44
N PRO A 19 -8.35 7.31 4.88
CA PRO A 19 -7.81 8.31 3.95
C PRO A 19 -8.55 8.28 2.62
N GLN A 20 -8.45 9.37 1.85
CA GLN A 20 -8.94 9.39 0.48
C GLN A 20 -8.09 8.48 -0.44
N ARG A 21 -6.77 8.50 -0.26
CA ARG A 21 -5.79 7.77 -1.08
C ARG A 21 -4.66 7.22 -0.19
N ALA A 22 -4.20 6.01 -0.47
CA ALA A 22 -3.12 5.34 0.24
C ALA A 22 -1.98 4.95 -0.73
N TYR A 23 -0.72 5.19 -0.33
CA TYR A 23 0.47 4.91 -1.13
C TYR A 23 1.56 4.23 -0.30
N ASP A 24 2.16 3.16 -0.83
CA ASP A 24 3.22 2.42 -0.14
C ASP A 24 4.60 3.05 -0.33
N VAL A 25 5.40 3.08 0.74
CA VAL A 25 6.79 3.57 0.73
C VAL A 25 7.84 2.50 1.03
N HIS A 26 7.42 1.36 1.59
CA HIS A 26 8.30 0.28 2.05
C HIS A 26 7.91 -1.07 1.44
N ASP A 27 7.78 -1.09 0.12
CA ASP A 27 7.33 -2.24 -0.69
C ASP A 27 8.48 -3.09 -1.27
N ALA A 28 9.74 -2.68 -1.10
CA ALA A 28 10.86 -3.23 -1.85
C ALA A 28 11.31 -4.66 -1.43
N LEU A 29 10.58 -5.31 -0.52
CA LEU A 29 10.68 -6.75 -0.28
C LEU A 29 9.69 -7.57 -1.12
N LEU A 30 8.72 -6.92 -1.77
CA LEU A 30 7.79 -7.58 -2.68
C LEU A 30 8.50 -7.90 -4.00
N THR A 31 8.30 -9.11 -4.47
CA THR A 31 8.63 -9.48 -5.85
C THR A 31 7.55 -8.95 -6.79
N ASP A 32 7.87 -8.85 -8.08
CA ASP A 32 6.88 -8.43 -9.09
C ASP A 32 5.63 -9.33 -9.13
N LEU A 33 5.76 -10.60 -8.73
CA LEU A 33 4.63 -11.52 -8.61
C LEU A 33 3.76 -11.23 -7.37
N ALA A 34 4.38 -10.82 -6.26
CA ALA A 34 3.69 -10.55 -5.00
C ALA A 34 3.04 -9.15 -4.98
N THR A 35 3.62 -8.18 -5.67
CA THR A 35 3.12 -6.80 -5.76
C THR A 35 1.62 -6.71 -6.07
N PRO A 36 1.08 -7.30 -7.16
CA PRO A 36 -0.35 -7.14 -7.48
C PRO A 36 -1.28 -7.77 -6.44
N VAL A 37 -0.84 -8.83 -5.75
CA VAL A 37 -1.61 -9.45 -4.67
C VAL A 37 -1.67 -8.51 -3.46
N TYR A 38 -0.53 -7.93 -3.09
CA TYR A 38 -0.43 -6.99 -1.98
C TYR A 38 -1.29 -5.73 -2.22
N GLU A 39 -1.12 -5.08 -3.37
CA GLU A 39 -1.90 -3.90 -3.77
C GLU A 39 -3.41 -4.20 -3.77
N GLY A 40 -3.80 -5.32 -4.38
CA GLY A 40 -5.20 -5.74 -4.43
C GLY A 40 -5.82 -5.99 -3.05
N GLN A 41 -5.06 -6.56 -2.11
CA GLN A 41 -5.55 -6.78 -0.75
C GLN A 41 -5.77 -5.48 0.02
N ILE A 42 -4.87 -4.50 -0.11
CA ILE A 42 -5.06 -3.19 0.54
C ILE A 42 -6.24 -2.47 -0.08
N GLY A 43 -6.34 -2.41 -1.41
CA GLY A 43 -7.46 -1.75 -2.09
C GLY A 43 -8.81 -2.39 -1.75
N ALA A 44 -8.88 -3.72 -1.71
CA ALA A 44 -10.13 -4.44 -1.44
C ALA A 44 -10.55 -4.40 0.04
N LEU A 45 -9.60 -4.44 0.97
CA LEU A 45 -9.88 -4.59 2.40
C LEU A 45 -9.75 -3.30 3.18
N GLY A 46 -8.91 -2.36 2.74
CA GLY A 46 -8.62 -1.10 3.44
C GLY A 46 -9.72 -0.05 3.31
N GLY A 47 -10.56 -0.11 2.27
CA GLY A 47 -11.67 0.84 2.08
C GLY A 47 -11.24 2.23 1.59
N ALA A 48 -10.00 2.36 1.11
CA ALA A 48 -9.46 3.57 0.50
C ALA A 48 -8.84 3.24 -0.87
N GLU A 49 -8.75 4.23 -1.74
CA GLU A 49 -8.09 4.09 -3.04
C GLU A 49 -6.59 3.84 -2.81
N HIS A 50 -6.07 2.68 -3.21
CA HIS A 50 -4.67 2.31 -3.03
C HIS A 50 -3.91 2.36 -4.36
N HIS A 51 -2.72 2.97 -4.34
CA HIS A 51 -1.85 3.10 -5.51
C HIS A 51 -0.40 2.89 -5.12
N ARG A 52 0.35 2.22 -5.99
CA ARG A 52 1.81 2.16 -5.89
C ARG A 52 2.47 3.30 -6.66
N VAL A 53 3.40 3.97 -5.99
CA VAL A 53 4.21 5.04 -6.59
C VAL A 53 5.63 4.53 -6.80
N LYS A 54 6.01 4.30 -8.05
CA LYS A 54 7.39 3.91 -8.38
C LYS A 54 8.37 5.07 -8.11
N PRO A 55 9.63 4.79 -7.75
CA PRO A 55 10.66 5.81 -7.62
C PRO A 55 10.75 6.71 -8.86
N GLY A 56 10.78 8.03 -8.65
CA GLY A 56 10.80 9.02 -9.73
C GLY A 56 9.42 9.44 -10.23
N THR A 57 8.34 8.76 -9.84
CA THR A 57 6.98 9.21 -10.14
C THR A 57 6.65 10.48 -9.37
N ARG A 58 6.00 11.43 -10.04
CA ARG A 58 5.47 12.66 -9.45
C ARG A 58 3.95 12.65 -9.51
N LEU A 59 3.29 12.90 -8.38
CA LEU A 59 1.85 13.04 -8.30
C LEU A 59 1.48 14.52 -8.17
N THR A 60 0.34 14.90 -8.74
CA THR A 60 -0.31 16.18 -8.47
C THR A 60 -1.52 15.87 -7.59
N VAL A 61 -1.59 16.48 -6.41
CA VAL A 61 -2.58 16.16 -5.37
C VAL A 61 -3.79 17.05 -5.43
#